data_AF-A0A523ZUS8-F1
#
_entry.id   AF-A0A523ZUS8-F1
#
_cell.length_a   1.000
_cell.length_b   1.000
_cell.length_c   1.000
_cell.angle_alpha   90.00
_cell.angle_beta   90.00
_cell.angle_gamma   90.00
#
_symmetry.space_group_name_H-M   'P 1'
#
loop_
_entity.id
_entity.type
_entity.pdbx_description
1 polymer ?
#
loop_
_entity_poly.entity_id
_entity_poly.type
_entity_poly.pdbx_seq_one_letter_code
_entity_poly.pdbx_strand_id
1 'polypeptide(L)'
;LQNALVHLKAANSAEPENTEILKNYAETLFQAGQHTKSIAIYEQLNKLEPENQEIKDQIENLKNQLGIYELPSLYESIPASETLTREEMAALLAVKFKKIVDEPTDSPPIIIDISTSWASKFILQITSLQVMGIYANHTFQPKKILNRAEIAEIISRFTDYLGKKGFKFILLIPPDRIEISDVSPQNYYYQSIIKMLSYGIMELTMDRSFQPDRAVSGEEAIKLLDILLALTK
;
A
#
# COMPACT_ATOMS: atom_id res chain seq x y z
N LEU A 1 3.43 22.70 29.77
CA LEU A 1 3.28 22.63 28.30
C LEU A 1 2.99 24.00 27.68
N GLN A 2 1.90 24.70 28.06
CA GLN A 2 1.53 25.99 27.45
C GLN A 2 2.66 27.06 27.51
N ASN A 3 3.28 27.26 28.67
CA ASN A 3 4.36 28.25 28.82
C ASN A 3 5.61 27.86 28.00
N ALA A 4 5.95 26.58 27.94
CA ALA A 4 7.08 26.09 27.13
C ALA A 4 6.86 26.37 25.63
N LEU A 5 5.64 26.17 25.13
CA LEU A 5 5.29 26.49 23.74
C LEU A 5 5.44 27.98 23.42
N VAL A 6 5.10 28.87 24.35
CA VAL A 6 5.26 30.32 24.15
C VAL A 6 6.74 30.68 24.03
N HIS A 7 7.59 30.15 24.90
CA HIS A 7 9.03 30.40 24.86
C HIS A 7 9.67 29.79 23.61
N LEU A 8 9.34 28.55 23.26
CA LEU A 8 9.88 27.87 22.07
C LEU A 8 9.43 28.55 20.77
N LYS A 9 8.19 29.03 20.70
CA LYS A 9 7.72 29.82 19.56
C LYS A 9 8.50 31.13 19.41
N ALA A 10 8.75 31.84 20.51
CA ALA A 10 9.53 33.07 20.49
C ALA A 10 10.99 32.80 20.10
N ALA A 11 11.59 31.74 20.65
CA ALA A 11 12.95 31.31 20.32
C ALA A 11 13.06 30.93 18.84
N ASN A 12 12.12 30.15 18.31
CA ASN A 12 12.06 29.81 16.87
C ASN A 12 11.83 31.02 15.97
N SER A 13 11.22 32.10 16.49
CA SER A 13 11.04 33.34 15.71
C SER A 13 12.33 34.17 15.67
N ALA A 14 13.17 34.07 16.70
CA ALA A 14 14.48 34.73 16.75
C ALA A 14 15.54 33.95 15.95
N GLU A 15 15.49 32.62 16.03
CA GLU A 15 16.46 31.70 15.41
C GLU A 15 15.73 30.59 14.62
N PRO A 16 15.18 30.90 13.44
CA PRO A 16 14.31 29.98 12.69
C PRO A 16 15.02 28.78 12.05
N GLU A 17 16.36 28.77 12.02
CA GLU A 17 17.16 27.66 11.48
C GLU A 17 17.90 26.88 12.56
N ASN A 18 17.66 27.19 13.85
CA ASN A 18 18.27 26.46 14.95
C ASN A 18 17.59 25.09 15.12
N THR A 19 18.32 24.02 14.80
CA THR A 19 17.80 22.65 14.74
C THR A 19 17.38 22.12 16.11
N GLU A 20 18.07 22.52 17.19
CA GLU A 20 17.72 22.13 18.56
C GLU A 20 16.41 22.78 19.02
N ILE A 21 16.21 24.06 18.70
CA ILE A 21 14.97 24.79 18.99
C ILE A 21 13.80 24.16 18.21
N LEU A 22 14.00 23.86 16.93
CA LEU A 22 13.00 23.21 16.08
C LEU A 22 12.61 21.83 16.60
N LYS A 23 13.58 20.99 16.98
CA LYS A 23 13.33 19.65 17.56
C LYS A 23 12.50 19.75 18.85
N ASN A 24 12.97 20.56 19.81
CA ASN A 24 12.27 20.75 21.09
C ASN A 24 10.87 21.35 20.90
N TYR A 25 10.70 22.25 19.93
CA TYR A 25 9.40 22.86 19.63
C TYR A 25 8.43 21.85 19.01
N ALA A 26 8.90 21.03 18.07
CA ALA A 26 8.10 19.98 17.45
C ALA A 26 7.65 18.92 18.47
N GLU A 27 8.55 18.48 19.36
CA GLU A 27 8.25 17.53 20.44
C GLU A 27 7.24 18.11 21.45
N THR A 28 7.40 19.38 21.82
CA THR A 28 6.47 20.05 22.75
C THR A 28 5.08 20.22 22.12
N LEU A 29 5.01 20.53 20.82
CA LEU A 29 3.75 20.58 20.07
C LEU A 29 3.08 19.21 20.00
N PHE A 30 3.86 18.14 19.85
CA PHE A 30 3.36 16.76 19.88
C PHE A 30 2.75 16.42 21.24
N GLN A 31 3.47 16.65 22.34
CA GLN A 31 2.96 16.38 23.70
C GLN A 31 1.73 17.22 24.05
N ALA A 32 1.59 18.41 23.46
CA ALA A 32 0.42 19.26 23.63
C ALA A 32 -0.77 18.87 22.74
N GLY A 33 -0.69 17.77 21.98
CA GLY A 33 -1.75 17.31 21.06
C GLY A 33 -1.88 18.15 19.78
N GLN A 34 -0.98 19.11 19.53
CA GLN A 34 -0.98 19.98 18.34
C GLN A 34 -0.21 19.32 17.20
N HIS A 35 -0.60 18.10 16.85
CA HIS A 35 0.17 17.21 15.99
C HIS A 35 0.40 17.76 14.56
N THR A 36 -0.59 18.45 13.95
CA THR A 36 -0.41 19.08 12.63
C THR A 36 0.66 20.16 12.64
N LYS A 37 0.74 20.96 13.72
CA LYS A 37 1.78 21.97 13.87
C LYS A 37 3.13 21.33 14.16
N SER A 38 3.15 20.25 14.96
CA SER A 38 4.36 19.47 15.21
C SER A 38 4.97 18.96 13.90
N ILE A 39 4.15 18.39 13.01
CA ILE A 39 4.59 17.94 11.68
C ILE A 39 5.22 19.08 10.89
N ALA A 40 4.57 20.26 10.82
CA ALA A 40 5.10 21.39 10.07
C ALA A 40 6.50 21.84 10.57
N ILE A 41 6.75 21.78 11.89
CA ILE A 41 8.06 22.09 12.46
C ILE A 41 9.07 20.98 12.15
N TYR A 42 8.68 19.70 12.24
CA TYR A 42 9.56 18.61 11.82
C TYR A 42 9.89 18.65 10.33
N GLU A 43 8.96 19.07 9.45
CA GLU A 43 9.22 19.26 8.02
C GLU A 43 10.20 20.40 7.76
N GLN A 44 10.12 21.48 8.54
CA GLN A 44 11.11 22.55 8.51
C GLN A 44 12.48 22.03 8.95
N LEU A 45 12.53 21.22 10.01
CA LEU A 45 13.77 20.59 10.49
C LEU A 45 14.35 19.63 9.44
N ASN A 46 13.53 18.83 8.77
CA ASN A 46 13.95 17.92 7.69
C ASN A 46 14.53 18.64 6.48
N LYS A 47 14.13 19.90 6.21
CA LYS A 47 14.75 20.71 5.15
C LYS A 47 16.19 21.12 5.49
N LEU A 48 16.49 21.27 6.78
CA LEU A 48 17.83 21.63 7.27
C LEU A 48 18.72 20.39 7.40
N GLU A 49 18.14 19.25 7.76
CA GLU A 49 18.84 17.97 7.94
C GLU A 49 18.22 16.85 7.07
N PRO A 50 18.31 16.93 5.72
CA PRO A 50 17.63 16.01 4.82
C PRO A 50 18.15 14.56 4.88
N GLU A 51 19.33 14.33 5.42
CA GLU A 51 19.93 13.00 5.60
C GLU A 51 19.59 12.37 6.97
N ASN A 52 18.92 13.09 7.86
CA ASN A 52 18.60 12.61 9.19
C ASN A 52 17.34 11.72 9.18
N GLN A 53 17.57 10.41 9.25
CA GLN A 53 16.50 9.41 9.18
C GLN A 53 15.54 9.47 10.38
N GLU A 54 16.01 9.86 11.56
CA GLU A 54 15.17 9.96 12.77
C GLU A 54 14.03 10.98 12.57
N ILE A 55 14.31 12.11 11.92
CA ILE A 55 13.31 13.14 11.63
C ILE A 55 12.25 12.62 10.64
N LYS A 56 12.69 11.93 9.59
CA LYS A 56 11.78 11.33 8.59
C LYS A 56 10.82 10.34 9.25
N ASP A 57 11.36 9.45 10.09
CA ASP A 57 10.58 8.45 10.81
C ASP A 57 9.57 9.11 11.77
N GLN A 58 9.95 10.21 12.45
CA GLN A 58 9.03 10.96 13.33
C GLN A 58 7.89 11.61 12.53
N ILE A 59 8.19 12.25 11.40
CA ILE A 59 7.17 12.85 10.52
C ILE A 59 6.20 11.77 10.03
N GLU A 60 6.73 10.63 9.58
CA GLU A 60 5.93 9.51 9.09
C GLU A 60 5.03 8.95 10.21
N ASN A 61 5.58 8.71 11.40
CA ASN A 61 4.81 8.23 12.56
C ASN A 61 3.68 9.21 12.94
N LEU A 62 3.95 10.51 12.92
CA LEU A 62 2.96 11.56 13.20
C LEU A 62 1.86 11.64 12.14
N LYS A 63 2.22 11.59 10.85
CA LYS A 63 1.28 11.56 9.73
C LYS A 63 0.41 10.30 9.79
N ASN A 64 1.03 9.16 10.10
CA ASN A 64 0.34 7.90 10.35
C ASN A 64 -0.62 8.01 11.54
N GLN A 65 -0.24 8.63 12.65
CA GLN A 65 -1.14 8.79 13.80
C GLN A 65 -2.34 9.69 13.49
N LEU A 66 -2.18 10.70 12.64
CA LEU A 66 -3.23 11.68 12.33
C LEU A 66 -4.09 11.35 11.11
N GLY A 67 -3.74 10.33 10.33
CA GLY A 67 -4.43 10.05 9.07
C GLY A 67 -4.27 11.18 8.05
N ILE A 68 -3.19 11.97 8.15
CA ILE A 68 -2.85 12.99 7.16
C ILE A 68 -2.12 12.26 6.03
N TYR A 69 -2.82 12.12 4.90
CA TYR A 69 -2.35 11.35 3.74
C TYR A 69 -1.28 12.11 2.94
N GLU A 70 -0.03 11.97 3.34
CA GLU A 70 1.06 11.90 2.36
C GLU A 70 1.45 10.43 2.20
N LEU A 71 1.71 10.01 0.96
CA LEU A 71 2.16 8.65 0.69
C LEU A 71 3.52 8.45 1.35
N PRO A 72 3.74 7.35 2.11
CA PRO A 72 5.04 7.06 2.71
C PRO A 72 6.13 6.99 1.64
N SER A 73 7.35 7.42 1.94
CA SER A 73 8.49 7.38 0.99
C SER A 73 8.72 5.98 0.41
N LEU A 74 8.41 4.94 1.19
CA LEU A 74 8.48 3.55 0.75
C LEU A 74 7.51 3.24 -0.39
N TYR A 75 6.33 3.87 -0.44
CA TYR A 75 5.39 3.74 -1.57
C TYR A 75 6.03 4.21 -2.89
N GLU A 76 6.75 5.33 -2.87
CA GLU A 76 7.40 5.89 -4.05
C GLU A 76 8.58 5.03 -4.54
N SER A 77 9.11 4.14 -3.70
CA SER A 77 10.16 3.20 -4.09
C SER A 77 9.66 1.94 -4.81
N ILE A 78 8.36 1.64 -4.73
CA ILE A 78 7.76 0.43 -5.30
C ILE A 78 8.09 0.26 -6.80
N PRO A 79 7.99 1.28 -7.68
CA PRO A 79 8.28 1.11 -9.10
C PRO A 79 9.68 0.56 -9.41
N ALA A 80 10.66 0.84 -8.55
CA ALA A 80 12.05 0.39 -8.72
C ALA A 80 12.33 -0.97 -8.07
N SER A 81 11.37 -1.58 -7.38
CA SER A 81 11.56 -2.86 -6.68
C SER A 81 11.57 -4.04 -7.66
N GLU A 82 12.59 -4.89 -7.56
CA GLU A 82 12.71 -6.14 -8.33
C GLU A 82 11.63 -7.18 -7.94
N THR A 83 11.12 -7.11 -6.71
CA THR A 83 10.11 -8.04 -6.18
C THR A 83 9.08 -7.32 -5.35
N LEU A 84 7.80 -7.60 -5.58
CA LEU A 84 6.69 -7.02 -4.86
C LEU A 84 6.37 -7.84 -3.60
N THR A 85 6.27 -7.16 -2.47
CA THR A 85 5.81 -7.73 -1.20
C THR A 85 4.30 -7.59 -1.02
N ARG A 86 3.74 -8.34 -0.07
CA ARG A 86 2.31 -8.28 0.29
C ARG A 86 1.87 -6.91 0.77
N GLU A 87 2.71 -6.22 1.54
CA GLU A 87 2.39 -4.88 2.06
C GLU A 87 2.38 -3.82 0.96
N GLU A 88 3.31 -3.92 0.00
CA GLU A 88 3.35 -3.04 -1.17
C GLU A 88 2.13 -3.26 -2.06
N MET A 89 1.72 -4.52 -2.29
CA MET A 89 0.50 -4.83 -3.05
C MET A 89 -0.75 -4.24 -2.38
N ALA A 90 -0.86 -4.34 -1.05
CA ALA A 90 -1.98 -3.74 -0.31
C ALA A 90 -1.98 -2.20 -0.45
N ALA A 91 -0.81 -1.56 -0.34
CA ALA A 91 -0.67 -0.13 -0.53
C ALA A 91 -1.03 0.30 -1.96
N LEU A 92 -0.54 -0.40 -2.99
CA LEU A 92 -0.88 -0.13 -4.39
C LEU A 92 -2.39 -0.18 -4.64
N LEU A 93 -3.07 -1.23 -4.17
CA LEU A 93 -4.52 -1.35 -4.30
C LEU A 93 -5.26 -0.20 -3.61
N ALA A 94 -4.94 0.07 -2.34
CA ALA A 94 -5.62 1.08 -1.55
C ALA A 94 -5.43 2.49 -2.11
N VAL A 95 -4.21 2.83 -2.53
CA VAL A 95 -3.88 4.16 -3.04
C VAL A 95 -4.44 4.37 -4.43
N LYS A 96 -4.21 3.44 -5.36
CA LYS A 96 -4.57 3.59 -6.77
C LYS A 96 -6.08 3.58 -6.98
N PHE A 97 -6.81 2.86 -6.13
CA PHE A 97 -8.27 2.77 -6.18
C PHE A 97 -8.95 3.53 -5.04
N LYS A 98 -8.28 4.51 -4.41
CA LYS A 98 -8.79 5.29 -3.26
C LYS A 98 -10.21 5.84 -3.43
N LYS A 99 -10.62 6.19 -4.65
CA LYS A 99 -11.96 6.73 -4.96
C LYS A 99 -13.06 5.66 -5.05
N ILE A 100 -12.67 4.38 -5.08
CA ILE A 100 -13.55 3.22 -5.32
C ILE A 100 -13.59 2.32 -4.08
N VAL A 101 -12.45 2.12 -3.42
CA VAL A 101 -12.38 1.29 -2.21
C VAL A 101 -13.05 1.97 -1.03
N ASP A 102 -13.80 1.20 -0.25
CA ASP A 102 -14.42 1.69 0.97
C ASP A 102 -13.39 1.87 2.09
N GLU A 103 -13.74 2.71 3.05
CA GLU A 103 -13.07 2.74 4.34
C GLU A 103 -13.27 1.40 5.09
N PRO A 104 -12.35 1.03 5.99
CA PRO A 104 -12.48 -0.20 6.77
C PRO A 104 -13.82 -0.27 7.52
N THR A 105 -14.45 -1.45 7.53
CA THR A 105 -15.66 -1.71 8.31
C THR A 105 -15.41 -1.55 9.82
N ASP A 106 -16.48 -1.35 10.61
CA ASP A 106 -16.42 -1.20 12.08
C ASP A 106 -15.79 -2.41 12.83
N SER A 107 -15.61 -3.56 12.18
CA SER A 107 -14.99 -4.75 12.76
C SER A 107 -13.87 -5.29 11.85
N PRO A 108 -12.71 -4.63 11.78
CA PRO A 108 -11.58 -5.10 10.98
C PRO A 108 -11.01 -6.40 11.54
N PRO A 109 -10.38 -7.24 10.71
CA PRO A 109 -9.69 -8.44 11.17
C PRO A 109 -8.55 -8.07 12.14
N ILE A 110 -8.34 -8.93 13.14
CA ILE A 110 -7.17 -8.81 14.03
C ILE A 110 -5.94 -9.35 13.29
N ILE A 111 -4.94 -8.50 13.12
CA ILE A 111 -3.68 -8.82 12.44
C ILE A 111 -2.51 -8.45 13.36
N ILE A 112 -1.73 -9.44 13.77
CA ILE A 112 -0.78 -9.26 14.89
C ILE A 112 0.62 -8.78 14.46
N ASP A 113 0.97 -8.87 13.18
CA ASP A 113 2.32 -8.63 12.65
C ASP A 113 2.44 -7.40 11.75
N ILE A 114 1.46 -6.49 11.80
CA ILE A 114 1.43 -5.28 10.97
C ILE A 114 1.75 -3.99 11.72
N SER A 115 1.91 -4.03 13.04
CA SER A 115 2.10 -2.81 13.86
C SER A 115 3.34 -2.01 13.47
N THR A 116 4.36 -2.66 12.92
CA THR A 116 5.61 -2.04 12.44
C THR A 116 5.66 -1.87 10.92
N SER A 117 4.60 -2.28 10.20
CA SER A 117 4.53 -2.08 8.75
C SER A 117 4.09 -0.66 8.44
N TRP A 118 4.84 0.02 7.58
CA TRP A 118 4.47 1.32 7.01
C TRP A 118 3.11 1.27 6.29
N ALA A 119 2.74 0.10 5.77
CA ALA A 119 1.48 -0.12 5.07
C ALA A 119 0.36 -0.63 5.99
N SER A 120 0.53 -0.63 7.31
CA SER A 120 -0.42 -1.20 8.29
C SER A 120 -1.88 -0.81 8.02
N LYS A 121 -2.14 0.46 7.72
CA LYS A 121 -3.48 0.97 7.39
C LYS A 121 -4.02 0.44 6.07
N PHE A 122 -3.19 0.40 5.03
CA PHE A 122 -3.57 -0.15 3.73
C PHE A 122 -3.85 -1.65 3.82
N ILE A 123 -3.06 -2.37 4.61
CA ILE A 123 -3.27 -3.78 4.91
C ILE A 123 -4.62 -3.96 5.60
N LEU A 124 -4.91 -3.20 6.67
CA LEU A 124 -6.21 -3.26 7.35
C LEU A 124 -7.38 -2.98 6.42
N GLN A 125 -7.26 -1.96 5.56
CA GLN A 125 -8.28 -1.61 4.59
C GLN A 125 -8.52 -2.77 3.60
N ILE A 126 -7.50 -3.20 2.86
CA ILE A 126 -7.64 -4.22 1.81
C ILE A 126 -8.05 -5.59 2.38
N THR A 127 -7.62 -5.93 3.60
CA THR A 127 -8.04 -7.17 4.26
C THR A 127 -9.50 -7.09 4.75
N SER A 128 -9.98 -5.94 5.21
CA SER A 128 -11.39 -5.74 5.58
C SER A 128 -12.34 -5.94 4.38
N LEU A 129 -11.85 -5.65 3.17
CA LEU A 129 -12.57 -5.87 1.91
C LEU A 129 -12.48 -7.33 1.41
N GLN A 130 -11.79 -8.21 2.14
CA GLN A 130 -11.53 -9.61 1.77
C GLN A 130 -10.76 -9.80 0.45
N VAL A 131 -10.12 -8.73 -0.04
CA VAL A 131 -9.33 -8.75 -1.27
C VAL A 131 -8.00 -9.49 -1.04
N MET A 132 -7.38 -9.27 0.12
CA MET A 132 -6.23 -10.05 0.58
C MET A 132 -6.59 -10.78 1.88
N GLY A 133 -6.21 -12.05 1.97
CA GLY A 133 -6.46 -12.87 3.16
C GLY A 133 -5.36 -12.74 4.22
N ILE A 134 -5.70 -13.11 5.45
CA ILE A 134 -4.77 -13.34 6.56
C ILE A 134 -4.55 -14.85 6.76
N TYR A 135 -3.42 -15.24 7.32
CA TYR A 135 -3.13 -16.63 7.64
C TYR A 135 -3.86 -17.09 8.90
N ALA A 136 -4.00 -18.41 9.07
CA ALA A 136 -4.71 -19.02 10.21
C ALA A 136 -4.13 -18.63 11.59
N ASN A 137 -2.87 -18.21 11.63
CA ASN A 137 -2.18 -17.72 12.84
C ASN A 137 -2.32 -16.20 13.06
N HIS A 138 -3.32 -15.56 12.45
CA HIS A 138 -3.59 -14.11 12.53
C HIS A 138 -2.45 -13.20 12.01
N THR A 139 -1.58 -13.74 11.17
CA THR A 139 -0.52 -12.96 10.51
C THR A 139 -0.92 -12.55 9.10
N PHE A 140 -0.38 -11.44 8.62
CA PHE A 140 -0.46 -11.01 7.23
C PHE A 140 0.83 -11.28 6.46
N GLN A 141 1.98 -11.35 7.14
CA GLN A 141 3.32 -11.47 6.57
C GLN A 141 3.66 -10.34 5.57
N PRO A 142 3.78 -9.08 6.05
CA PRO A 142 3.93 -7.89 5.20
C PRO A 142 5.07 -8.02 4.16
N LYS A 143 6.21 -8.57 4.58
CA LYS A 143 7.43 -8.69 3.77
C LYS A 143 7.49 -9.91 2.86
N LYS A 144 6.49 -10.78 2.85
CA LYS A 144 6.48 -11.95 1.96
C LYS A 144 6.39 -11.47 0.50
N ILE A 145 7.29 -11.97 -0.34
CA ILE A 145 7.30 -11.74 -1.79
C ILE A 145 6.13 -12.48 -2.44
N LEU A 146 5.47 -11.82 -3.38
CA LEU A 146 4.36 -12.35 -4.15
C LEU A 146 4.83 -12.89 -5.50
N ASN A 147 4.27 -14.04 -5.88
CA ASN A 147 4.42 -14.58 -7.22
C ASN A 147 3.25 -14.22 -8.15
N ARG A 148 3.39 -14.52 -9.44
CA ARG A 148 2.38 -14.23 -10.48
C ARG A 148 1.03 -14.87 -10.17
N ALA A 149 1.01 -16.11 -9.68
CA ALA A 149 -0.25 -16.80 -9.36
C ALA A 149 -0.97 -16.16 -8.16
N GLU A 150 -0.23 -15.75 -7.14
CA GLU A 150 -0.80 -15.04 -5.98
C GLU A 150 -1.34 -13.66 -6.37
N ILE A 151 -0.66 -12.93 -7.25
CA ILE A 151 -1.17 -11.65 -7.76
C ILE A 151 -2.43 -11.87 -8.62
N ALA A 152 -2.47 -12.93 -9.43
CA ALA A 152 -3.67 -13.28 -10.19
C ALA A 152 -4.87 -13.54 -9.26
N GLU A 153 -4.65 -14.24 -8.15
CA GLU A 153 -5.67 -14.46 -7.11
C GLU A 153 -6.13 -13.15 -6.45
N ILE A 154 -5.19 -12.29 -6.05
CA ILE A 154 -5.50 -11.01 -5.40
C ILE A 154 -6.30 -10.11 -6.35
N ILE A 155 -5.87 -9.98 -7.62
CA ILE A 155 -6.59 -9.17 -8.61
C ILE A 155 -7.94 -9.81 -8.95
N SER A 156 -8.03 -11.15 -9.04
CA SER A 156 -9.30 -11.86 -9.23
C SER A 156 -10.30 -11.53 -8.12
N ARG A 157 -9.91 -11.59 -6.85
CA ARG A 157 -10.76 -11.16 -5.72
C ARG A 157 -11.10 -9.68 -5.78
N PHE A 158 -10.17 -8.84 -6.21
CA PHE A 158 -10.43 -7.41 -6.34
C PHE A 158 -11.44 -7.13 -7.46
N THR A 159 -11.39 -7.84 -8.60
CA THR A 159 -12.43 -7.74 -9.64
C THR A 159 -13.80 -8.19 -9.12
N ASP A 160 -13.87 -9.18 -8.23
CA ASP A 160 -15.14 -9.59 -7.61
C ASP A 160 -15.68 -8.51 -6.66
N TYR A 161 -14.81 -7.86 -5.88
CA TYR A 161 -15.17 -6.69 -5.08
C TYR A 161 -15.70 -5.54 -5.96
N LEU A 162 -15.00 -5.21 -7.05
CA LEU A 162 -15.44 -4.19 -8.01
C LEU A 162 -16.75 -4.59 -8.69
N GLY A 163 -16.96 -5.87 -9.00
CA GLY A 163 -18.23 -6.39 -9.52
C GLY A 163 -19.40 -6.12 -8.57
N LYS A 164 -19.21 -6.32 -7.26
CA LYS A 164 -20.22 -5.99 -6.22
C LYS A 164 -20.50 -4.48 -6.14
N LYS A 165 -19.55 -3.64 -6.56
CA LYS A 165 -19.72 -2.18 -6.69
C LYS A 165 -20.38 -1.74 -8.00
N GLY A 166 -20.69 -2.68 -8.89
CA GLY A 166 -21.39 -2.42 -10.16
C GLY A 166 -20.47 -2.27 -11.37
N PHE A 167 -19.15 -2.41 -11.22
CA PHE A 167 -18.23 -2.44 -12.36
C PHE A 167 -18.40 -3.74 -13.16
N LYS A 168 -18.35 -3.65 -14.49
CA LYS A 168 -18.50 -4.80 -15.38
C LYS A 168 -17.24 -4.99 -16.20
N PHE A 169 -16.71 -6.20 -16.22
CA PHE A 169 -15.53 -6.57 -16.97
C PHE A 169 -15.92 -7.34 -18.23
N ILE A 170 -15.36 -6.97 -19.37
CA ILE A 170 -15.59 -7.62 -20.67
C ILE A 170 -14.54 -8.73 -20.83
N LEU A 171 -15.00 -9.93 -21.20
CA LEU A 171 -14.11 -11.02 -21.58
C LEU A 171 -13.54 -10.74 -22.98
N LEU A 172 -12.23 -10.50 -23.07
CA LEU A 172 -11.50 -10.33 -24.32
C LEU A 172 -11.21 -11.67 -25.00
N ILE A 173 -10.89 -12.69 -24.18
CA ILE A 173 -10.62 -14.05 -24.63
C ILE A 173 -11.59 -14.99 -23.91
N PRO A 174 -12.36 -15.82 -24.64
CA PRO A 174 -13.19 -16.86 -24.04
C PRO A 174 -12.34 -17.85 -23.23
N PRO A 175 -12.72 -18.21 -21.99
CA PRO A 175 -11.94 -19.10 -21.13
C PRO A 175 -11.57 -20.45 -21.76
N ASP A 176 -12.45 -21.00 -22.58
CA ASP A 176 -12.28 -22.28 -23.29
C ASP A 176 -11.23 -22.22 -24.40
N ARG A 177 -10.82 -21.02 -24.84
CA ARG A 177 -9.76 -20.82 -25.85
C ARG A 177 -8.39 -20.59 -25.23
N ILE A 178 -8.29 -20.54 -23.91
CA ILE A 178 -7.04 -20.26 -23.21
C ILE A 178 -6.36 -21.58 -22.90
N GLU A 179 -5.23 -21.83 -23.56
CA GLU A 179 -4.39 -23.00 -23.35
C GLU A 179 -3.13 -22.60 -22.59
N ILE A 180 -2.97 -23.09 -21.36
CA ILE A 180 -1.82 -22.82 -20.50
C ILE A 180 -0.95 -24.08 -20.44
N SER A 181 0.34 -23.95 -20.75
CA SER A 181 1.25 -25.10 -20.86
C SER A 181 1.80 -25.60 -19.51
N ASP A 182 1.90 -24.73 -18.51
CA ASP A 182 2.57 -24.98 -17.23
C ASP A 182 1.65 -24.92 -16.00
N VAL A 183 0.33 -24.77 -16.19
CA VAL A 183 -0.65 -24.74 -15.10
C VAL A 183 -1.76 -25.75 -15.35
N SER A 184 -1.83 -26.77 -14.50
CA SER A 184 -2.91 -27.77 -14.53
C SER A 184 -4.26 -27.16 -14.12
N PRO A 185 -5.39 -27.59 -14.71
CA PRO A 185 -6.74 -27.25 -14.25
C PRO A 185 -7.04 -27.62 -12.78
N GLN A 186 -6.26 -28.50 -12.17
CA GLN A 186 -6.37 -28.85 -10.75
C GLN A 186 -5.57 -27.91 -9.83
N ASN A 187 -4.78 -26.98 -10.38
CA ASN A 187 -4.05 -26.01 -9.58
C ASN A 187 -5.02 -25.06 -8.86
N TYR A 188 -4.73 -24.77 -7.59
CA TYR A 188 -5.54 -23.87 -6.75
C TYR A 188 -5.81 -22.50 -7.42
N TYR A 189 -4.81 -21.94 -8.11
CA TYR A 189 -4.90 -20.63 -8.76
C TYR A 189 -5.49 -20.65 -10.16
N TYR A 190 -5.82 -21.83 -10.72
CA TYR A 190 -6.18 -21.98 -12.13
C TYR A 190 -7.34 -21.06 -12.56
N GLN A 191 -8.41 -20.99 -11.75
CA GLN A 191 -9.57 -20.17 -12.07
C GLN A 191 -9.24 -18.68 -12.09
N SER A 192 -8.45 -18.21 -11.12
CA SER A 192 -8.01 -16.82 -11.07
C SER A 192 -7.08 -16.47 -12.22
N ILE A 193 -6.16 -17.36 -12.58
CA ILE A 193 -5.29 -17.20 -13.75
C ILE A 193 -6.11 -17.10 -15.03
N ILE A 194 -7.03 -18.04 -15.28
CA ILE A 194 -7.89 -18.01 -16.46
C ILE A 194 -8.71 -16.72 -16.53
N LYS A 195 -9.26 -16.25 -15.40
CA LYS A 195 -10.01 -14.99 -15.33
C LYS A 195 -9.14 -13.79 -15.72
N MET A 196 -7.91 -13.70 -15.20
CA MET A 196 -6.98 -12.60 -15.52
C MET A 196 -6.57 -12.61 -16.99
N LEU A 197 -6.32 -13.78 -17.56
CA LEU A 197 -6.03 -13.96 -18.99
C LEU A 197 -7.25 -13.59 -19.84
N SER A 198 -8.47 -13.99 -19.42
CA SER A 198 -9.70 -13.73 -20.14
C SER A 198 -10.03 -12.23 -20.22
N TYR A 199 -9.71 -11.46 -19.17
CA TYR A 199 -9.83 -9.99 -19.18
C TYR A 199 -8.65 -9.28 -19.85
N GLY A 200 -7.59 -10.00 -20.24
CA GLY A 200 -6.36 -9.41 -20.76
C GLY A 200 -5.62 -8.55 -19.75
N ILE A 201 -5.80 -8.81 -18.45
CA ILE A 201 -5.04 -8.15 -17.38
C ILE A 201 -3.64 -8.77 -17.29
N MET A 202 -3.56 -10.09 -17.43
CA MET A 202 -2.31 -10.83 -17.52
C MET A 202 -2.20 -11.50 -18.88
N GLU A 203 -0.98 -11.85 -19.25
CA GLU A 203 -0.66 -12.49 -20.52
C GLU A 203 0.22 -13.71 -20.30
N LEU A 204 0.09 -14.68 -21.21
CA LEU A 204 1.01 -15.80 -21.35
C LEU A 204 2.26 -15.36 -22.12
N THR A 205 3.36 -16.05 -21.90
CA THR A 205 4.55 -15.95 -22.75
C THR A 205 4.31 -16.54 -24.14
N MET A 206 5.30 -16.37 -25.05
CA MET A 206 5.24 -16.92 -26.40
C MET A 206 5.11 -18.46 -26.44
N ASP A 207 5.63 -19.18 -25.44
CA ASP A 207 5.51 -20.64 -25.30
C ASP A 207 4.26 -21.08 -24.52
N ARG A 208 3.28 -20.17 -24.36
CA ARG A 208 2.01 -20.38 -23.65
C ARG A 208 2.17 -20.72 -22.16
N SER A 209 3.30 -20.40 -21.56
CA SER A 209 3.50 -20.56 -20.11
C SER A 209 3.00 -19.32 -19.35
N PHE A 210 2.44 -19.54 -18.17
CA PHE A 210 2.01 -18.49 -17.26
C PHE A 210 3.09 -18.11 -16.25
N GLN A 211 3.97 -19.05 -15.89
CA GLN A 211 5.05 -18.94 -14.91
C GLN A 211 4.53 -18.61 -13.50
N PRO A 212 3.71 -19.49 -12.89
CA PRO A 212 2.95 -19.19 -11.67
C PRO A 212 3.83 -18.79 -10.47
N ASP A 213 5.00 -19.42 -10.34
CA ASP A 213 5.91 -19.22 -9.19
C ASP A 213 6.89 -18.05 -9.39
N ARG A 214 6.89 -17.39 -10.55
CA ARG A 214 7.78 -16.26 -10.81
C ARG A 214 7.40 -15.08 -9.93
N ALA A 215 8.38 -14.50 -9.25
CA ALA A 215 8.20 -13.23 -8.55
C ALA A 215 7.81 -12.13 -9.55
N VAL A 216 7.05 -11.14 -9.06
CA VAL A 216 6.58 -10.00 -9.84
C VAL A 216 7.27 -8.75 -9.32
N SER A 217 7.79 -7.91 -10.22
CA SER A 217 8.40 -6.62 -9.85
C SER A 217 7.33 -5.57 -9.52
N GLY A 218 7.75 -4.50 -8.86
CA GLY A 218 6.83 -3.39 -8.57
C GLY A 218 6.30 -2.72 -9.83
N GLU A 219 7.15 -2.53 -10.85
CA GLU A 219 6.73 -2.00 -12.16
C GLU A 219 5.70 -2.89 -12.87
N GLU A 220 5.91 -4.22 -12.86
CA GLU A 220 4.96 -5.16 -13.45
C GLU A 220 3.61 -5.09 -12.72
N ALA A 221 3.62 -5.09 -11.39
CA ALA A 221 2.39 -4.98 -10.60
C ALA A 221 1.62 -3.68 -10.88
N ILE A 222 2.32 -2.55 -10.98
CA ILE A 222 1.71 -1.25 -11.32
C ILE A 222 1.04 -1.33 -12.70
N LYS A 223 1.71 -1.90 -13.71
CA LYS A 223 1.13 -2.09 -15.06
C LYS A 223 -0.15 -2.92 -15.02
N LEU A 224 -0.18 -4.01 -14.27
CA LEU A 224 -1.39 -4.84 -14.11
C LEU A 224 -2.55 -4.04 -13.52
N LEU A 225 -2.26 -3.21 -12.50
CA LEU A 225 -3.26 -2.36 -11.87
C LEU A 225 -3.66 -1.14 -12.73
N ASP A 226 -2.81 -0.68 -13.64
CA ASP A 226 -3.15 0.31 -14.67
C ASP A 226 -4.14 -0.26 -15.68
N ILE A 227 -3.89 -1.48 -16.18
CA ILE A 227 -4.81 -2.19 -17.06
C ILE A 227 -6.15 -2.38 -16.34
N LEU A 228 -6.13 -2.89 -15.10
CA LEU A 228 -7.35 -3.08 -14.33
C LEU A 228 -8.14 -1.78 -14.14
N LEU A 229 -7.48 -0.68 -13.77
CA LEU A 229 -8.14 0.63 -13.59
C LEU A 229 -8.72 1.16 -14.91
N ALA A 230 -8.10 0.86 -16.05
CA ALA A 230 -8.67 1.22 -17.35
C ALA A 230 -9.96 0.45 -17.67
N LEU A 231 -10.12 -0.76 -17.11
CA LEU A 231 -11.33 -1.59 -17.25
C LEU A 231 -12.46 -1.16 -16.29
N THR A 232 -12.22 -0.30 -15.31
CA THR A 232 -13.25 0.21 -14.37
C THR A 232 -13.91 1.51 -14.83
N LYS A 233 -13.91 1.80 -16.14
CA LYS A 233 -14.51 3.01 -16.72
C LYS A 233 -15.95 2.81 -17.17
#